data_AF-A0A9N9I804-F1
#
_entry.id   AF-A0A9N9I804-F1
#
_cell.length_a   1.000
_cell.length_b   1.000
_cell.length_c   1.000
_cell.angle_alpha   90.00
_cell.angle_beta   90.00
_cell.angle_gamma   90.00
#
_symmetry.space_group_name_H-M   'P 1'
#
loop_
_entity.id
_entity.type
_entity.pdbx_description
1 polymer ?
#
loop_
_entity_poly.entity_id
_entity_poly.type
_entity_poly.pdbx_seq_one_letter_code
_entity_poly.pdbx_strand_id
1 'polypeptide(L)'
;NWCTNASLAYTTVASSTILASTSGFFTLGIGSLAGIEKFTLIKFLTVIISVIGVFLISIKAPDENQHNPIDHLFGDSLALVGAFFYGCYTVLLKLRIQDESRINMPLFFGFVGLYNIFLLWPLFLLLHVTGVEEFQLPPDGNVWIMIMVNALVGTFLSDYLWLLSVLMTSPLVVTLGLSLTIPLALFGDYVFKGIIMNPGYWLGALLVVSGFLGVNLATIKESKREHKFTPLLIDEPVTM
;
A
#
# COMPACT_ATOMS: atom_id res chain seq x y z
N ASN A 1 5.92 -7.13 -1.69
CA ASN A 1 5.55 -8.22 -2.61
C ASN A 1 6.01 -9.58 -2.12
N TRP A 2 7.27 -10.01 -2.28
CA TRP A 2 7.66 -11.37 -1.87
C TRP A 2 7.39 -11.69 -0.39
N CYS A 3 7.86 -10.86 0.55
CA CYS A 3 7.62 -11.07 1.99
C CYS A 3 6.13 -11.13 2.34
N THR A 4 5.33 -10.26 1.72
CA THR A 4 3.87 -10.18 1.92
C THR A 4 3.13 -11.39 1.35
N ASN A 5 3.57 -11.92 0.20
CA ASN A 5 2.94 -13.11 -0.38
C ASN A 5 3.36 -14.36 0.38
N ALA A 6 4.64 -14.44 0.77
CA ALA A 6 5.16 -15.53 1.57
C ALA A 6 4.55 -15.56 2.99
N SER A 7 4.22 -14.41 3.60
CA SER A 7 3.60 -14.39 4.93
C SER A 7 2.25 -15.09 4.93
N LEU A 8 1.47 -14.99 3.86
CA LEU A 8 0.16 -15.65 3.73
C LEU A 8 0.26 -17.19 3.77
N ALA A 9 1.43 -17.77 3.49
CA ALA A 9 1.64 -19.21 3.63
C ALA A 9 1.89 -19.65 5.10
N TYR A 10 2.27 -18.71 5.98
CA TYR A 10 2.70 -19.00 7.35
C TYR A 10 1.92 -18.25 8.44
N THR A 11 1.04 -17.31 8.09
CA THR A 11 0.13 -16.64 9.03
C THR A 11 -1.25 -16.44 8.40
N THR A 12 -2.22 -15.99 9.20
CA THR A 12 -3.59 -15.74 8.74
C THR A 12 -3.65 -14.48 7.88
N VAL A 13 -4.64 -14.43 6.97
CA VAL A 13 -4.92 -13.22 6.18
C VAL A 13 -5.20 -12.01 7.09
N ALA A 14 -5.90 -12.23 8.20
CA ALA A 14 -6.19 -11.21 9.21
C ALA A 14 -4.90 -10.65 9.83
N SER A 15 -4.03 -11.52 10.39
CA SER A 15 -2.75 -11.10 10.96
C SER A 15 -1.87 -10.39 9.92
N SER A 16 -1.74 -10.98 8.72
CA SER A 16 -0.93 -10.39 7.65
C SER A 16 -1.44 -9.00 7.24
N THR A 17 -2.76 -8.79 7.21
CA THR A 17 -3.37 -7.50 6.86
C THR A 17 -3.15 -6.46 7.96
N ILE A 18 -3.30 -6.85 9.23
CA ILE A 18 -3.01 -5.97 10.38
C ILE A 18 -1.55 -5.54 10.35
N LEU A 19 -0.62 -6.49 10.19
CA LEU A 19 0.81 -6.20 10.17
C LEU A 19 1.21 -5.39 8.94
N ALA A 20 0.64 -5.65 7.77
CA ALA A 20 0.84 -4.82 6.58
C ALA A 20 0.34 -3.38 6.77
N SER A 21 -0.77 -3.18 7.49
CA SER A 21 -1.30 -1.84 7.79
C SER A 21 -0.37 -0.99 8.68
N THR A 22 0.55 -1.64 9.42
CA THR A 22 1.59 -0.93 10.19
C THR A 22 2.63 -0.22 9.32
N SER A 23 2.62 -0.46 8.00
CA SER A 23 3.45 0.26 7.04
C SER A 23 3.34 1.78 7.16
N GLY A 24 2.19 2.32 7.55
CA GLY A 24 2.01 3.75 7.82
C GLY A 24 2.96 4.30 8.88
N PHE A 25 3.31 3.52 9.92
CA PHE A 25 4.28 3.92 10.94
C PHE A 25 5.69 4.01 10.35
N PHE A 26 6.08 3.02 9.56
CA PHE A 26 7.38 3.01 8.89
C PHE A 26 7.48 4.14 7.87
N THR A 27 6.45 4.35 7.06
CA THR A 27 6.38 5.45 6.09
C THR A 27 6.50 6.81 6.78
N LEU A 28 5.78 7.05 7.88
CA LEU A 28 5.87 8.30 8.65
C LEU A 28 7.26 8.48 9.28
N GLY A 29 7.79 7.43 9.92
CA GLY A 29 9.08 7.48 10.60
C GLY A 29 10.24 7.73 9.62
N ILE A 30 10.35 6.88 8.60
CA ILE A 30 11.42 6.97 7.60
C ILE A 30 11.22 8.22 6.73
N GLY A 31 9.99 8.56 6.36
CA GLY A 31 9.66 9.78 5.63
C GLY A 31 10.08 11.03 6.39
N SER A 32 9.92 11.04 7.72
CA SER A 32 10.39 12.13 8.57
C SER A 32 11.90 12.19 8.70
N LEU A 33 12.58 11.05 8.78
CA LEU A 33 14.05 11.01 8.78
C LEU A 33 14.64 11.48 7.44
N ALA A 34 13.97 11.17 6.34
CA ALA A 34 14.36 11.57 4.99
C ALA A 34 13.96 13.02 4.63
N GLY A 35 13.25 13.72 5.51
CA GLY A 35 12.78 15.10 5.27
C GLY A 35 11.64 15.22 4.25
N ILE A 36 10.99 14.11 3.89
CA ILE A 36 9.87 14.08 2.93
C ILE A 36 8.53 14.32 3.63
N GLU A 37 8.41 13.86 4.86
CA GLU A 37 7.22 14.00 5.69
C GLU A 37 7.55 14.81 6.94
N LYS A 38 6.72 15.80 7.31
CA LYS A 38 6.85 16.37 8.66
C LYS A 38 6.15 15.48 9.66
N PHE A 39 6.90 15.04 10.66
CA PHE A 39 6.32 14.39 11.82
C PHE A 39 5.42 15.36 12.59
N THR A 40 4.15 15.01 12.73
CA THR A 40 3.21 15.73 13.59
C THR A 40 2.41 14.74 14.41
N LEU A 41 2.03 15.15 15.62
CA LEU A 41 1.19 14.31 16.49
C LEU A 41 -0.12 13.92 15.81
N ILE A 42 -0.68 14.80 14.98
CA ILE A 42 -1.90 14.54 14.21
C ILE A 42 -1.67 13.37 13.24
N LYS A 43 -0.62 13.43 12.40
CA LYS A 43 -0.29 12.33 11.46
C LYS A 43 -0.06 11.01 12.20
N PHE A 44 0.63 11.04 13.34
CA PHE A 44 0.86 9.85 14.16
C PHE A 44 -0.43 9.23 14.72
N LEU A 45 -1.30 10.05 15.33
CA LEU A 45 -2.60 9.60 15.84
C LEU A 45 -3.49 9.06 14.72
N THR A 46 -3.44 9.68 13.55
CA THR A 46 -4.15 9.24 12.38
C THR A 46 -3.72 7.85 11.90
N VAL A 47 -2.41 7.55 11.91
CA VAL A 47 -1.91 6.20 11.59
C VAL A 47 -2.43 5.19 12.62
N ILE A 48 -2.40 5.54 13.92
CA ILE A 48 -2.95 4.67 14.99
C ILE A 48 -4.43 4.38 14.74
N ILE A 49 -5.25 5.39 14.47
CA ILE A 49 -6.69 5.25 14.21
C ILE A 49 -6.94 4.31 13.02
N SER A 50 -6.16 4.45 11.95
CA SER A 50 -6.28 3.58 10.77
C SER A 50 -5.94 2.12 11.10
N VAL A 51 -4.84 1.87 11.82
CA VAL A 51 -4.42 0.52 12.23
C VAL A 51 -5.44 -0.13 13.17
N ILE A 52 -6.01 0.63 14.12
CA ILE A 52 -7.10 0.15 14.98
C ILE A 52 -8.33 -0.22 14.13
N GLY A 53 -8.65 0.58 13.12
CA GLY A 53 -9.73 0.29 12.18
C GLY A 53 -9.53 -1.02 11.43
N VAL A 54 -8.33 -1.23 10.87
CA VAL A 54 -7.96 -2.49 10.20
C VAL A 54 -8.02 -3.67 11.18
N PHE A 55 -7.46 -3.51 12.38
CA PHE A 55 -7.53 -4.53 13.43
C PHE A 55 -8.97 -4.95 13.72
N LEU A 56 -9.88 -3.99 13.90
CA LEU A 56 -11.27 -4.26 14.22
C LEU A 56 -11.99 -5.00 13.08
N ILE A 57 -11.71 -4.66 11.82
CA ILE A 57 -12.22 -5.39 10.65
C ILE A 57 -11.66 -6.82 10.64
N SER A 58 -10.35 -6.96 10.81
CA SER A 58 -9.64 -8.24 10.68
C SER A 58 -10.01 -9.26 11.75
N ILE A 59 -10.28 -8.84 13.00
CA ILE A 59 -10.71 -9.77 14.07
C ILE A 59 -12.16 -10.24 13.91
N LYS A 60 -12.97 -9.52 13.12
CA LYS A 60 -14.38 -9.86 12.93
C LYS A 60 -14.61 -10.67 11.67
N ALA A 61 -13.66 -10.65 10.73
CA ALA A 61 -13.70 -11.36 9.45
C ALA A 61 -14.18 -12.81 9.65
N PRO A 62 -15.08 -13.34 8.81
CA PRO A 62 -15.54 -14.71 8.95
C PRO A 62 -14.34 -15.64 8.75
N ASP A 63 -14.25 -16.71 9.54
CA ASP A 63 -13.21 -17.72 9.43
C ASP A 63 -13.36 -18.53 8.12
N GLU A 64 -13.00 -17.93 6.98
CA GLU A 64 -12.85 -18.67 5.73
C GLU A 64 -11.50 -19.39 5.76
N ASN A 65 -11.57 -20.69 6.06
CA ASN A 65 -10.47 -21.65 5.94
C ASN A 65 -9.20 -21.28 6.75
N GLN A 66 -9.29 -21.33 8.08
CA GLN A 66 -8.10 -21.39 8.92
C GLN A 66 -7.33 -22.69 8.62
N HIS A 67 -6.36 -22.62 7.71
CA HIS A 67 -5.21 -23.51 7.78
C HIS A 67 -4.50 -23.15 9.09
N ASN A 68 -4.31 -24.12 9.99
CA ASN A 68 -3.45 -23.91 11.16
C ASN A 68 -2.04 -23.60 10.63
N PRO A 69 -1.56 -22.36 10.73
CA PRO A 69 -0.30 -21.99 10.13
C PRO A 69 0.84 -22.73 10.83
N ILE A 70 1.79 -23.22 10.03
CA ILE A 70 2.89 -24.05 10.50
C ILE A 70 3.77 -23.26 11.50
N ASP A 71 3.98 -21.97 11.23
CA ASP A 71 4.75 -21.07 12.08
C ASP A 71 4.24 -19.62 11.99
N HIS A 72 3.30 -19.27 12.88
CA HIS A 72 2.72 -17.93 12.96
C HIS A 72 3.76 -16.83 13.17
N LEU A 73 4.80 -17.08 13.97
CA LEU A 73 5.81 -16.06 14.30
C LEU A 73 6.64 -15.73 13.07
N PHE A 74 7.01 -16.75 12.29
CA PHE A 74 7.72 -16.55 11.05
C PHE A 74 6.87 -15.77 10.04
N GLY A 75 5.60 -16.15 9.84
CA GLY A 75 4.68 -15.45 8.94
C GLY A 75 4.46 -13.99 9.34
N ASP A 76 4.22 -13.73 10.63
CA ASP A 76 4.02 -12.38 11.16
C ASP A 76 5.29 -11.52 11.02
N SER A 77 6.47 -12.10 11.27
CA SER A 77 7.74 -11.40 11.05
C SER A 77 7.92 -11.01 9.58
N LEU A 78 7.51 -11.87 8.65
CA LEU A 78 7.62 -11.64 7.22
C LEU A 78 6.64 -10.56 6.75
N ALA A 79 5.43 -10.53 7.31
CA ALA A 79 4.45 -9.46 7.07
C ALA A 79 4.98 -8.09 7.56
N LEU A 80 5.58 -8.04 8.75
CA LEU A 80 6.22 -6.83 9.29
C LEU A 80 7.40 -6.35 8.44
N VAL A 81 8.26 -7.27 8.03
CA VAL A 81 9.38 -6.96 7.12
C VAL A 81 8.85 -6.42 5.79
N GLY A 82 7.77 -7.00 5.26
CA GLY A 82 7.08 -6.49 4.08
C GLY A 82 6.55 -5.06 4.27
N ALA A 83 5.92 -4.78 5.42
CA ALA A 83 5.42 -3.45 5.77
C ALA A 83 6.55 -2.41 5.89
N PHE A 84 7.68 -2.79 6.49
CA PHE A 84 8.88 -1.97 6.59
C PHE A 84 9.46 -1.65 5.21
N PHE A 85 9.68 -2.66 4.36
CA PHE A 85 10.21 -2.45 3.02
C PHE A 85 9.28 -1.62 2.14
N TYR A 86 7.96 -1.76 2.29
CA TYR A 86 7.00 -0.91 1.60
C TYR A 86 7.14 0.56 2.03
N GLY A 87 7.27 0.83 3.33
CA GLY A 87 7.54 2.17 3.85
C GLY A 87 8.87 2.75 3.34
N CYS A 88 9.94 1.96 3.38
CA CYS A 88 11.24 2.33 2.77
C CYS A 88 11.09 2.67 1.29
N TYR A 89 10.42 1.81 0.53
CA TYR A 89 10.28 1.93 -0.92
C TYR A 89 9.53 3.20 -1.32
N THR A 90 8.36 3.46 -0.72
CA THR A 90 7.57 4.67 -1.01
C THR A 90 8.33 5.95 -0.71
N VAL A 91 9.03 5.99 0.44
CA VAL A 91 9.83 7.14 0.85
C VAL A 91 11.02 7.34 -0.09
N LEU A 92 11.80 6.29 -0.38
CA LEU A 92 12.93 6.37 -1.31
C LEU A 92 12.50 6.80 -2.71
N LEU A 93 11.36 6.29 -3.17
CA LEU A 93 10.79 6.63 -4.45
C LEU A 93 10.48 8.13 -4.53
N LYS A 94 9.77 8.67 -3.52
CA LYS A 94 9.50 10.11 -3.44
C LYS A 94 10.80 10.92 -3.27
N LEU A 95 11.80 10.39 -2.56
CA LEU A 95 13.06 11.08 -2.32
C LEU A 95 13.85 11.27 -3.62
N ARG A 96 13.92 10.22 -4.43
CA ARG A 96 14.72 10.20 -5.67
C ARG A 96 14.05 10.95 -6.80
N ILE A 97 12.73 10.80 -6.93
CA ILE A 97 11.97 11.36 -8.05
C ILE A 97 11.52 12.79 -7.72
N GLN A 98 11.09 13.03 -6.49
CA GLN A 98 10.48 14.26 -5.96
C GLN A 98 9.15 14.65 -6.62
N ASP A 99 9.12 14.79 -7.95
CA ASP A 99 7.97 15.31 -8.71
C ASP A 99 7.78 14.49 -9.99
N GLU A 100 6.52 14.20 -10.36
CA GLU A 100 6.24 13.41 -11.56
C GLU A 100 6.79 14.03 -12.86
N SER A 101 6.93 15.36 -12.92
CA SER A 101 7.46 16.08 -14.09
C SER A 101 8.90 15.71 -14.43
N ARG A 102 9.65 15.13 -13.46
CA ARG A 102 11.04 14.74 -13.65
C ARG A 102 11.21 13.38 -14.32
N ILE A 103 10.12 12.62 -14.48
CA ILE A 103 10.19 11.26 -15.01
C ILE A 103 9.14 11.05 -16.10
N ASN A 104 9.60 10.48 -17.20
CA ASN A 104 8.71 9.92 -18.21
C ASN A 104 8.13 8.59 -17.66
N MET A 105 6.89 8.65 -17.15
CA MET A 105 6.24 7.49 -16.52
C MET A 105 6.13 6.27 -17.43
N PRO A 106 5.75 6.40 -18.73
CA PRO A 106 5.79 5.27 -19.66
C PRO A 106 7.17 4.61 -19.75
N LEU A 107 8.25 5.39 -19.83
CA LEU A 107 9.61 4.86 -19.93
C LEU A 107 10.02 4.15 -18.63
N PHE A 108 9.68 4.74 -17.47
CA PHE A 108 9.94 4.14 -16.15
C PHE A 108 9.28 2.76 -16.03
N PHE A 109 7.96 2.67 -16.28
CA PHE A 109 7.25 1.39 -16.22
C PHE A 109 7.67 0.44 -17.34
N GLY A 110 8.09 0.94 -18.50
CA GLY A 110 8.69 0.14 -19.56
C GLY A 110 9.95 -0.58 -19.10
N PHE A 111 10.85 0.12 -18.40
CA PHE A 111 12.04 -0.51 -17.80
C PHE A 111 11.68 -1.46 -16.66
N VAL A 112 10.72 -1.11 -15.80
CA VAL A 112 10.23 -2.03 -14.74
C VAL A 112 9.73 -3.34 -15.37
N GLY A 113 8.92 -3.26 -16.43
CA GLY A 113 8.45 -4.43 -17.17
C GLY A 113 9.60 -5.22 -17.81
N LEU A 114 10.55 -4.53 -18.44
CA LEU A 114 11.73 -5.15 -19.04
C LEU A 114 12.56 -5.94 -18.01
N TYR A 115 12.83 -5.34 -16.84
CA TYR A 115 13.54 -6.00 -15.76
C TYR A 115 12.75 -7.18 -15.20
N ASN A 116 11.43 -7.07 -15.06
CA ASN A 116 10.61 -8.21 -14.65
C ASN A 116 10.69 -9.36 -15.65
N ILE A 117 10.68 -9.09 -16.96
CA ILE A 117 10.85 -10.12 -17.99
C ILE A 117 12.24 -10.76 -17.87
N PHE A 118 13.33 -9.99 -17.77
CA PHE A 118 14.66 -10.60 -17.75
C PHE A 118 15.04 -11.26 -16.41
N LEU A 119 14.54 -10.75 -15.29
CA LEU A 119 14.93 -11.24 -13.96
C LEU A 119 13.94 -12.28 -13.41
N LEU A 120 12.63 -12.09 -13.62
CA LEU A 120 11.61 -12.99 -13.06
C LEU A 120 11.18 -14.07 -14.04
N TRP A 121 11.15 -13.83 -15.36
CA TRP A 121 10.75 -14.88 -16.31
C TRP A 121 11.65 -16.11 -16.25
N PRO A 122 13.00 -16.00 -16.24
CA PRO A 122 13.86 -17.18 -16.18
C PRO A 122 13.72 -17.97 -14.88
N LEU A 123 13.27 -17.32 -13.80
CA LEU A 123 13.04 -17.98 -12.51
C LEU A 123 11.93 -19.04 -12.63
N PHE A 124 10.89 -18.80 -13.43
CA PHE A 124 9.84 -19.81 -13.68
C PHE A 124 10.40 -21.06 -14.37
N LEU A 125 11.29 -20.90 -15.35
CA LEU A 125 11.94 -22.04 -16.00
C LEU A 125 12.82 -22.81 -15.03
N LEU A 126 13.54 -22.09 -14.16
CA LEU A 126 14.36 -22.72 -13.12
C LEU A 126 13.49 -23.54 -12.15
N LEU A 127 12.38 -22.97 -11.68
CA LEU A 127 11.44 -23.66 -10.77
C LEU A 127 10.81 -24.91 -11.40
N HIS A 128 10.54 -24.86 -12.71
CA HIS A 128 10.05 -26.02 -13.45
C HIS A 128 11.09 -27.13 -13.57
N VAL A 129 12.33 -26.78 -13.91
CA VAL A 129 13.42 -27.76 -14.04
C VAL A 129 13.81 -28.37 -12.69
N THR A 130 13.76 -27.60 -11.60
CA THR A 130 14.01 -28.12 -10.25
C THR A 130 12.82 -28.91 -9.67
N GLY A 131 11.68 -28.94 -10.36
CA GLY A 131 10.47 -29.63 -9.93
C GLY A 131 9.80 -29.01 -8.70
N VAL A 132 10.16 -27.77 -8.34
CA VAL A 132 9.52 -27.04 -7.23
C VAL A 132 8.11 -26.61 -7.62
N GLU A 133 7.92 -26.17 -8.87
CA GLU A 133 6.61 -25.75 -9.39
C GLU A 133 6.51 -26.10 -10.88
N GLU A 134 5.45 -26.81 -11.27
CA GLU A 134 5.26 -27.21 -12.66
C GLU A 134 4.74 -26.03 -13.49
N PHE A 135 5.40 -25.73 -14.61
CA PHE A 135 4.91 -24.73 -15.55
C PHE A 135 3.68 -25.26 -16.28
N GLN A 136 2.52 -24.67 -16.02
CA GLN A 136 1.27 -24.98 -16.68
C GLN A 136 0.64 -23.70 -17.23
N LEU A 137 0.14 -23.77 -18.46
CA LEU A 137 -0.63 -22.67 -19.04
C LEU A 137 -2.03 -22.63 -18.43
N PRO A 138 -2.68 -21.44 -18.35
CA PRO A 138 -4.03 -21.34 -17.85
C PRO A 138 -4.97 -22.26 -18.65
N PRO A 139 -5.77 -23.11 -17.98
CA PRO A 139 -6.48 -24.21 -18.62
C PRO A 139 -7.62 -23.74 -19.51
N ASP A 140 -8.27 -22.63 -19.14
CA ASP A 140 -9.49 -22.14 -19.80
C ASP A 140 -9.37 -20.68 -20.23
N GLY A 141 -10.14 -20.31 -21.27
CA GLY A 141 -10.25 -18.93 -21.74
C GLY A 141 -10.74 -17.96 -20.66
N ASN A 142 -11.56 -18.44 -19.71
CA ASN A 142 -12.02 -17.63 -18.58
C ASN A 142 -10.86 -17.26 -17.64
N VAL A 143 -9.96 -18.20 -17.34
CA VAL A 143 -8.79 -17.95 -16.49
C VAL A 143 -7.84 -16.98 -17.19
N TRP A 144 -7.66 -17.12 -18.50
CA TRP A 144 -6.91 -16.15 -19.31
C TRP A 144 -7.49 -14.74 -19.20
N ILE A 145 -8.81 -14.59 -19.31
CA ILE A 145 -9.48 -13.29 -19.16
C ILE A 145 -9.26 -12.73 -17.75
N MET A 146 -9.42 -13.55 -16.70
CA MET A 146 -9.17 -13.13 -15.32
C MET A 146 -7.74 -12.65 -15.10
N ILE A 147 -6.75 -13.39 -15.62
CA ILE A 147 -5.33 -13.01 -15.53
C ILE A 147 -5.08 -11.71 -16.29
N MET A 148 -5.61 -11.56 -17.50
CA MET A 148 -5.44 -10.34 -18.30
C MET A 148 -6.07 -9.12 -17.63
N VAL A 149 -7.28 -9.25 -17.08
CA VAL A 149 -7.94 -8.17 -16.35
C VAL A 149 -7.16 -7.80 -15.10
N ASN A 150 -6.69 -8.78 -14.33
CA ASN A 150 -5.86 -8.52 -13.15
C ASN A 150 -4.53 -7.86 -13.52
N ALA A 151 -3.85 -8.32 -14.58
CA ALA A 151 -2.58 -7.76 -15.03
C ALA A 151 -2.73 -6.30 -15.51
N LEU A 152 -3.78 -6.00 -16.29
CA LEU A 152 -3.99 -4.66 -16.83
C LEU A 152 -4.55 -3.68 -15.78
N VAL A 153 -5.61 -4.09 -15.07
CA VAL A 153 -6.33 -3.21 -14.14
C VAL A 153 -5.77 -3.31 -12.73
N GLY A 154 -5.62 -4.53 -12.22
CA GLY A 154 -5.18 -4.80 -10.84
C GLY A 154 -3.71 -4.48 -10.59
N THR A 155 -2.85 -4.65 -11.60
CA THR A 155 -1.41 -4.39 -11.49
C THR A 155 -1.00 -3.14 -12.25
N PHE A 156 -1.04 -3.14 -13.59
CA PHE A 156 -0.44 -2.05 -14.38
C PHE A 156 -1.07 -0.68 -14.10
N LEU A 157 -2.40 -0.56 -14.26
CA LEU A 157 -3.09 0.70 -14.05
C LEU A 157 -3.07 1.11 -12.56
N SER A 158 -3.26 0.16 -11.65
CA SER A 158 -3.21 0.39 -10.20
C SER A 158 -1.84 0.92 -9.76
N ASP A 159 -0.74 0.26 -10.15
CA ASP A 159 0.63 0.68 -9.80
C ASP A 159 0.98 2.03 -10.43
N TYR A 160 0.49 2.30 -11.65
CA TYR A 160 0.66 3.59 -12.31
C TYR A 160 0.00 4.72 -11.50
N LEU A 161 -1.26 4.54 -11.12
CA LEU A 161 -2.03 5.52 -10.33
C LEU A 161 -1.46 5.65 -8.91
N TRP A 162 -1.02 4.55 -8.31
CA TRP A 162 -0.34 4.54 -7.02
C TRP A 162 0.93 5.37 -7.08
N LEU A 163 1.79 5.15 -8.08
CA LEU A 163 3.04 5.88 -8.24
C LEU A 163 2.79 7.38 -8.41
N LEU A 164 1.86 7.72 -9.30
CA LEU A 164 1.46 9.10 -9.53
C LEU A 164 0.96 9.74 -8.24
N SER A 165 0.14 9.02 -7.47
CA SER A 165 -0.36 9.50 -6.18
C SER A 165 0.77 9.75 -5.19
N VAL A 166 1.78 8.87 -5.13
CA VAL A 166 2.94 9.04 -4.21
C VAL A 166 3.71 10.31 -4.57
N LEU A 167 3.87 10.57 -5.87
CA LEU A 167 4.62 11.72 -6.38
C LEU A 167 3.84 13.03 -6.34
N MET A 168 2.53 13.01 -6.52
CA MET A 168 1.69 14.21 -6.45
C MET A 168 1.33 14.60 -5.01
N THR A 169 1.27 13.63 -4.09
CA THR A 169 0.85 13.86 -2.70
C THR A 169 2.01 13.59 -1.74
N SER A 170 1.90 12.54 -0.94
CA SER A 170 2.94 12.13 -0.01
C SER A 170 2.91 10.61 0.19
N PRO A 171 4.05 9.97 0.49
CA PRO A 171 4.12 8.55 0.80
C PRO A 171 3.11 8.12 1.88
N LEU A 172 2.92 8.93 2.92
CA LEU A 172 2.03 8.59 4.02
C LEU A 172 0.55 8.64 3.61
N VAL A 173 0.14 9.68 2.87
CA VAL A 173 -1.24 9.80 2.38
C VAL A 173 -1.61 8.61 1.51
N VAL A 174 -0.73 8.19 0.61
CA VAL A 174 -0.98 7.01 -0.25
C VAL A 174 -0.99 5.72 0.56
N THR A 175 -0.07 5.56 1.52
CA THR A 175 -0.02 4.37 2.38
C THR A 175 -1.34 4.17 3.15
N LEU A 176 -1.88 5.23 3.76
CA LEU A 176 -3.18 5.16 4.43
C LEU A 176 -4.34 5.08 3.44
N GLY A 177 -4.18 5.62 2.23
CA GLY A 177 -5.14 5.49 1.13
C GLY A 177 -5.30 4.05 0.65
N LEU A 178 -4.22 3.27 0.58
CA LEU A 178 -4.29 1.85 0.25
C LEU A 178 -5.12 1.05 1.27
N SER A 179 -5.13 1.45 2.55
CA SER A 179 -5.98 0.81 3.56
C SER A 179 -7.46 1.00 3.28
N LEU A 180 -7.88 2.01 2.49
CA LEU A 180 -9.28 2.17 2.08
C LEU A 180 -9.77 1.02 1.19
N THR A 181 -8.88 0.26 0.56
CA THR A 181 -9.29 -0.92 -0.21
C THR A 181 -10.06 -1.92 0.66
N ILE A 182 -9.76 -1.99 1.96
CA ILE A 182 -10.42 -2.87 2.93
C ILE A 182 -11.91 -2.49 3.10
N PRO A 183 -12.28 -1.27 3.55
CA PRO A 183 -13.69 -0.90 3.66
C PRO A 183 -14.41 -0.83 2.31
N LEU A 184 -13.74 -0.50 1.20
CA LEU A 184 -14.35 -0.57 -0.13
C LEU A 184 -14.68 -2.02 -0.52
N ALA A 185 -13.78 -2.97 -0.24
CA ALA A 185 -14.03 -4.38 -0.47
C ALA A 185 -15.20 -4.88 0.39
N LEU A 186 -15.26 -4.49 1.67
CA LEU A 186 -16.38 -4.83 2.56
C LEU A 186 -17.72 -4.31 2.02
N PHE A 187 -17.74 -3.06 1.56
CA PHE A 187 -18.92 -2.46 0.94
C PHE A 187 -19.32 -3.21 -0.35
N GLY A 188 -18.33 -3.61 -1.17
CA GLY A 188 -18.56 -4.44 -2.34
C GLY A 188 -19.17 -5.80 -2.00
N ASP A 189 -18.66 -6.48 -0.97
CA ASP A 189 -19.20 -7.76 -0.50
C ASP A 189 -20.65 -7.61 0.02
N TYR A 190 -20.96 -6.53 0.72
CA TYR A 190 -22.32 -6.23 1.15
C TYR A 190 -23.28 -6.02 -0.04
N VAL A 191 -22.87 -5.22 -1.04
CA VAL A 191 -23.73 -4.84 -2.18
C VAL A 191 -23.87 -5.97 -3.21
N PHE A 192 -22.76 -6.64 -3.58
CA PHE A 192 -22.74 -7.61 -4.68
C PHE A 192 -22.92 -9.05 -4.22
N LYS A 193 -22.44 -9.41 -3.02
CA LYS A 193 -22.57 -10.78 -2.48
C LYS A 193 -23.68 -10.92 -1.44
N GLY A 194 -24.28 -9.81 -1.00
CA GLY A 194 -25.34 -9.82 0.01
C GLY A 194 -24.89 -10.29 1.39
N ILE A 195 -23.58 -10.21 1.68
CA ILE A 195 -23.03 -10.68 2.96
C ILE A 195 -23.40 -9.67 4.06
N ILE A 196 -24.21 -10.11 5.03
CA ILE A 196 -24.63 -9.28 6.16
C ILE A 196 -23.47 -9.17 7.15
N MET A 197 -22.93 -7.96 7.27
CA MET A 197 -21.80 -7.68 8.17
C MET A 197 -22.27 -7.23 9.54
N ASN A 198 -21.57 -7.71 10.58
CA ASN A 198 -21.76 -7.23 11.95
C ASN A 198 -21.48 -5.71 12.04
N PRO A 199 -22.22 -4.94 12.85
CA PRO A 199 -21.94 -3.51 13.10
C PRO A 199 -20.47 -3.18 13.40
N GLY A 200 -19.71 -4.11 13.99
CA GLY A 200 -18.27 -3.96 14.20
C GLY A 200 -17.51 -3.63 12.91
N TYR A 201 -17.77 -4.32 11.80
CA TYR A 201 -17.07 -4.07 10.54
C TYR A 201 -17.22 -2.63 10.06
N TRP A 202 -18.41 -2.06 10.20
CA TRP A 202 -18.69 -0.67 9.83
C TRP A 202 -17.98 0.32 10.74
N LEU A 203 -17.86 0.01 12.04
CA LEU A 203 -17.06 0.82 12.96
C LEU A 203 -15.58 0.81 12.54
N GLY A 204 -15.02 -0.37 12.24
CA GLY A 204 -13.64 -0.47 11.76
C GLY A 204 -13.43 0.27 10.43
N ALA A 205 -14.38 0.13 9.48
CA ALA A 205 -14.38 0.84 8.21
C ALA A 205 -14.37 2.37 8.41
N LEU A 206 -15.20 2.87 9.31
CA LEU A 206 -15.26 4.29 9.67
C LEU A 206 -13.93 4.80 10.25
N LEU A 207 -13.27 4.00 11.09
CA LEU A 207 -11.95 4.35 11.63
C LEU A 207 -10.88 4.42 10.53
N VAL A 208 -10.85 3.47 9.60
CA VAL A 208 -9.91 3.50 8.45
C VAL A 208 -10.14 4.75 7.60
N VAL A 209 -11.40 5.07 7.27
CA VAL A 209 -11.76 6.27 6.50
C VAL A 209 -11.38 7.55 7.26
N SER A 210 -11.65 7.60 8.56
CA SER A 210 -11.28 8.74 9.41
C SER A 210 -9.76 8.94 9.46
N GLY A 211 -9.00 7.83 9.48
CA GLY A 211 -7.55 7.85 9.34
C GLY A 211 -7.13 8.50 8.02
N PHE A 212 -7.64 8.01 6.90
CA PHE A 212 -7.30 8.58 5.59
C PHE A 212 -7.64 10.09 5.48
N LEU A 213 -8.84 10.48 5.91
CA LEU A 213 -9.25 11.89 5.87
C LEU A 213 -8.40 12.76 6.80
N GLY A 214 -8.06 12.25 7.99
CA GLY A 214 -7.21 12.93 8.96
C GLY A 214 -5.83 13.29 8.40
N VAL A 215 -5.17 12.33 7.72
CA VAL A 215 -3.83 12.56 7.15
C VAL A 215 -3.90 13.52 5.97
N ASN A 216 -4.96 13.43 5.16
CA ASN A 216 -5.15 14.28 4.00
C ASN A 216 -5.35 15.75 4.44
N LEU A 217 -6.21 15.99 5.42
CA LEU A 217 -6.42 17.31 6.01
C LEU A 217 -5.16 17.88 6.68
N ALA A 218 -4.41 17.04 7.40
CA ALA A 218 -3.15 17.45 8.02
C ALA A 218 -2.14 17.91 6.95
N THR A 219 -2.04 17.17 5.85
CA THR A 219 -1.14 17.45 4.72
C THR A 219 -1.55 18.72 3.97
N ILE A 220 -2.85 18.93 3.70
CA ILE A 220 -3.35 20.17 3.07
C ILE A 220 -3.05 21.38 3.95
N LYS A 221 -3.26 21.27 5.27
CA LYS A 221 -2.98 22.36 6.22
C LYS A 221 -1.48 22.70 6.26
N GLU A 222 -0.62 21.69 6.13
CA GLU A 222 0.83 21.85 6.05
C GLU A 222 1.23 22.61 4.78
N SER A 223 0.77 22.16 3.60
CA SER A 223 1.03 22.82 2.31
C SER A 223 0.55 24.29 2.30
N LYS A 224 -0.65 24.57 2.83
CA LYS A 224 -1.16 25.95 2.96
C LYS A 224 -0.30 26.82 3.88
N ARG A 225 0.29 26.26 4.93
CA ARG A 225 1.19 27.02 5.81
C ARG A 225 2.47 27.37 5.08
N GLU A 226 3.09 26.43 4.37
CA GLU A 226 4.31 26.69 3.58
C GLU A 226 4.08 27.79 2.55
N HIS A 227 3.01 27.70 1.76
CA HIS A 227 2.65 28.73 0.79
C HIS A 227 2.32 30.09 1.40
N LYS A 228 1.95 30.18 2.68
CA LYS A 228 1.70 31.46 3.35
C LYS A 228 2.99 32.13 3.81
N PHE A 229 4.04 31.35 4.07
CA PHE A 229 5.35 31.85 4.47
C PHE A 229 6.26 32.19 3.29
N THR A 230 6.11 31.53 2.13
CA THR A 230 6.89 31.85 0.92
C THR A 230 6.72 33.29 0.39
N PRO A 231 5.50 33.87 0.28
CA PRO A 231 5.35 35.25 -0.20
C PRO A 231 5.93 36.29 0.77
N LEU A 232 5.97 36.01 2.07
CA LEU A 232 6.54 36.93 3.07
C LEU A 232 8.06 37.07 3.01
N LEU A 233 8.76 36.14 2.36
CA LEU A 233 10.23 36.17 2.20
C LEU A 233 10.68 36.78 0.87
N ILE A 234 9.77 37.02 -0.07
CA ILE A 234 10.07 37.62 -1.38
C ILE A 234 9.78 39.13 -1.38
N ASP A 235 9.05 39.64 -0.38
CA ASP A 235 8.68 41.05 -0.22
C ASP A 235 9.65 41.86 0.68
N GLU A 236 10.89 41.40 0.92
CA GLU A 236 11.92 42.34 1.38
C GLU A 236 12.35 43.20 0.17
N PRO A 237 12.10 44.53 0.20
CA PRO A 237 12.61 45.39 -0.86
C PRO A 237 14.13 45.31 -0.80
N VAL A 238 14.75 45.02 -1.95
CA VAL A 238 16.18 45.25 -2.16
C VAL A 238 16.43 46.75 -2.00
N THR A 239 16.66 47.19 -0.76
CA THR A 239 17.17 48.51 -0.44
C THR A 239 18.69 48.45 -0.39
N MET A 240 19.31 48.82 -1.51
CA MET A 240 20.39 49.81 -1.67
C MET A 240 21.12 49.60 -2.99
#